data_AF-A0A2G6GYY6-F1
#
_entry.id   AF-A0A2G6GYY6-F1
#
_cell.length_a   1.000
_cell.length_b   1.000
_cell.length_c   1.000
_cell.angle_alpha   90.00
_cell.angle_beta   90.00
_cell.angle_gamma   90.00
#
_symmetry.space_group_name_H-M   'P 1'
#
loop_
_entity.id
_entity.type
_entity.pdbx_description
1 polymer ?
#
loop_
_entity_poly.entity_id
_entity_poly.type
_entity_poly.pdbx_seq_one_letter_code
_entity_poly.pdbx_strand_id
1 'polypeptide(L)' 'MKTKTIVVVILTILIVIFAVQNTEAVNVQLLFWKLQIPRALLIFCCLAVGILIGLMIPSTRRKKPEVV' A
#
# COMPACT_ATOMS: atom_id res chain seq x y z
N MET A 1 -19.14 -22.22 1.65
CA MET A 1 -18.07 -21.32 2.14
C MET A 1 -18.63 -19.91 2.14
N LYS A 2 -18.38 -19.10 3.17
CA LYS A 2 -18.88 -17.71 3.21
C LYS A 2 -18.19 -16.93 2.08
N THR A 3 -18.93 -16.15 1.29
CA THR A 3 -18.40 -15.35 0.16
C THR A 3 -17.17 -14.52 0.56
N LYS A 4 -17.14 -14.04 1.81
CA LYS A 4 -15.99 -13.37 2.42
C LYS A 4 -14.69 -14.18 2.35
N THR A 5 -14.75 -15.49 2.65
CA THR A 5 -13.57 -16.37 2.62
C THR A 5 -13.06 -16.55 1.19
N ILE A 6 -13.96 -16.70 0.21
CA ILE A 6 -13.58 -16.84 -1.20
C ILE A 6 -12.88 -15.57 -1.69
N VAL A 7 -13.43 -14.40 -1.37
CA VAL A 7 -12.83 -13.10 -1.74
C VAL A 7 -11.44 -12.94 -1.12
N VAL A 8 -11.28 -13.28 0.16
CA VAL A 8 -9.97 -13.19 0.84
C VAL A 8 -8.95 -14.12 0.20
N VAL A 9 -9.33 -15.36 -0.13
CA VAL A 9 -8.43 -16.32 -0.81
C VAL A 9 -8.00 -15.79 -2.17
N ILE A 10 -8.96 -15.29 -2.98
CA ILE A 10 -8.65 -14.72 -4.31
C ILE A 10 -7.69 -13.53 -4.18
N LEU A 11 -7.96 -12.60 -3.27
CA LEU A 11 -7.08 -11.45 -3.03
C LEU A 11 -5.69 -11.90 -2.58
N THR A 12 -5.59 -12.91 -1.72
CA THR A 12 -4.31 -13.45 -1.25
C THR A 12 -3.51 -14.03 -2.41
N ILE A 13 -4.15 -14.82 -3.28
CA ILE A 13 -3.51 -15.38 -4.48
C ILE A 13 -3.01 -14.26 -5.39
N LEU A 14 -3.82 -13.22 -5.62
CA LEU A 14 -3.41 -12.08 -6.45
C LEU A 14 -2.21 -11.34 -5.85
N ILE A 15 -2.17 -11.15 -4.54
CA ILE A 15 -1.01 -10.53 -3.86
C ILE A 15 0.25 -11.36 -4.06
N VAL A 16 0.16 -12.69 -3.92
CA VAL A 16 1.30 -13.60 -4.14
C VAL A 16 1.79 -13.53 -5.57
N ILE A 17 0.88 -13.59 -6.56
CA ILE A 17 1.23 -13.49 -7.98
C ILE A 17 1.93 -12.16 -8.26
N PHE A 18 1.37 -11.04 -7.77
CA PHE A 18 1.97 -9.73 -7.89
C PHE A 18 3.38 -9.70 -7.30
N ALA A 19 3.57 -10.24 -6.10
CA ALA A 19 4.87 -10.25 -5.43
C ALA A 19 5.92 -11.04 -6.25
N VAL A 20 5.56 -12.25 -6.71
CA VAL A 20 6.45 -13.12 -7.50
C VAL A 20 6.81 -12.48 -8.83
N GLN A 21 5.84 -11.92 -9.55
CA GLN A 21 6.06 -11.26 -10.84
C GLN A 21 6.92 -9.98 -10.72
N ASN A 22 6.92 -9.33 -9.56
CA ASN A 22 7.64 -8.08 -9.32
C ASN A 22 8.89 -8.28 -8.44
N THR A 23 9.50 -9.48 -8.51
CA THR A 23 10.76 -9.82 -7.81
C THR A 23 12.01 -9.19 -8.42
N GLU A 24 11.95 -8.72 -9.68
CA GLU A 24 13.09 -8.03 -10.29
C GLU A 24 13.50 -6.81 -9.47
N ALA A 25 14.80 -6.75 -9.17
CA ALA A 25 15.40 -5.67 -8.41
C ALA A 25 15.53 -4.41 -9.27
N VAL A 26 15.17 -3.26 -8.70
CA VAL A 26 15.37 -1.95 -9.30
C VAL A 26 16.41 -1.17 -8.51
N ASN A 27 17.22 -0.40 -9.24
CA ASN A 27 18.12 0.57 -8.66
C ASN A 27 17.35 1.84 -8.30
N VAL A 28 17.31 2.15 -7.01
CA VAL A 28 16.70 3.37 -6.48
C VAL A 28 17.82 4.26 -5.96
N GLN A 29 17.92 5.47 -6.50
CA GLN A 29 18.78 6.52 -5.96
C GLN A 29 17.94 7.42 -5.05
N LEU A 30 18.13 7.28 -3.74
CA LEU A 30 17.42 8.01 -2.69
C LEU A 30 18.38 9.00 -2.03
N LEU A 31 18.32 10.26 -2.44
CA LEU A 31 19.24 11.31 -1.99
C LEU A 31 20.71 10.88 -2.19
N PHE A 32 21.41 10.50 -1.11
CA PHE A 32 22.80 10.04 -1.15
C PHE A 32 22.93 8.50 -1.13
N TRP A 33 21.83 7.76 -1.11
CA TRP A 33 21.80 6.29 -1.04
C TRP A 33 21.46 5.66 -2.38
N LYS A 34 22.12 4.54 -2.67
CA LYS A 34 21.80 3.67 -3.80
C LYS A 34 21.33 2.33 -3.25
N LEU A 35 20.08 1.99 -3.51
CA LEU A 35 19.44 0.77 -3.01
C LEU A 35 19.05 -0.11 -4.20
N GLN A 36 19.29 -1.41 -4.08
CA GLN A 36 18.75 -2.42 -4.99
C GLN A 36 17.71 -3.22 -4.23
N ILE A 37 16.44 -3.00 -4.55
CA ILE A 37 15.32 -3.67 -3.89
C ILE A 37 14.32 -4.18 -4.93
N PRO A 38 13.58 -5.27 -4.65
CA PRO A 38 12.52 -5.73 -5.53
C PRO A 38 11.46 -4.65 -5.76
N ARG A 39 10.95 -4.54 -7.00
CA ARG A 39 9.90 -3.56 -7.35
C ARG A 39 8.68 -3.66 -6.46
N ALA A 40 8.23 -4.89 -6.16
CA ALA A 40 7.10 -5.12 -5.27
C ALA A 40 7.30 -4.45 -3.90
N LEU A 41 8.50 -4.64 -3.32
CA LEU A 41 8.84 -4.11 -2.00
C LEU A 41 8.86 -2.58 -2.02
N LEU A 42 9.44 -1.97 -3.05
CA LEU A 42 9.44 -0.52 -3.22
C LEU A 42 8.01 0.04 -3.23
N ILE A 43 7.09 -0.58 -3.98
CA ILE A 43 5.69 -0.15 -4.07
C ILE A 43 5.00 -0.25 -2.70
N PHE A 44 5.18 -1.36 -1.97
CA PHE A 44 4.60 -1.51 -0.63
C PHE A 44 5.18 -0.51 0.38
N CYS A 45 6.48 -0.22 0.33
CA CYS A 45 7.10 0.80 1.17
C CYS A 45 6.52 2.19 0.87
N CYS A 46 6.42 2.58 -0.40
CA CYS A 46 5.82 3.86 -0.79
C CYS A 46 4.37 3.98 -0.31
N LEU A 47 3.57 2.92 -0.47
CA LEU A 47 2.20 2.88 0.03
C LEU A 47 2.14 3.04 1.55
N ALA A 48 2.98 2.32 2.29
CA ALA A 48 3.04 2.40 3.74
C ALA A 48 3.39 3.82 4.21
N VAL A 49 4.40 4.46 3.60
CA VAL A 49 4.76 5.86 3.88
C VAL A 49 3.59 6.80 3.59
N GLY A 50 2.91 6.62 2.45
CA GLY A 50 1.73 7.41 2.10
C GLY A 50 0.57 7.27 3.10
N ILE A 51 0.31 6.05 3.59
CA ILE A 51 -0.70 5.80 4.64
C ILE A 51 -0.29 6.48 5.94
N LEU A 52 0.98 6.35 6.37
CA LEU A 52 1.47 6.99 7.59
C LEU A 52 1.32 8.52 7.52
N ILE A 53 1.70 9.12 6.38
CA ILE A 53 1.48 10.56 6.14
C ILE A 53 -0.01 10.90 6.21
N GLY A 54 -0.86 10.13 5.52
CA GLY A 54 -2.30 10.35 5.51
C GLY A 54 -2.96 10.25 6.88
N LEU A 55 -2.48 9.36 7.75
CA LEU A 55 -2.95 9.22 9.14
C LEU A 55 -2.53 10.41 10.02
N MET A 56 -1.39 11.04 9.72
CA MET A 56 -0.91 12.23 10.45
C MET A 56 -1.66 13.50 10.04
N ILE A 57 -2.27 13.54 8.86
CA ILE A 57 -3.05 14.69 8.40
C ILE A 57 -4.42 14.69 9.11
N PRO A 58 -4.77 15.76 9.87
CA PRO A 58 -6.06 15.85 10.51
C PRO A 58 -7.18 15.77 9.47
N SER A 59 -8.12 14.85 9.67
CA SER A 59 -9.27 14.73 8.78
C SER A 59 -10.17 15.95 8.96
N THR A 60 -10.22 16.83 7.94
CA THR A 60 -11.20 17.92 7.86
C THR A 60 -12.60 17.36 7.57
N ARG A 61 -13.11 16.48 8.44
CA ARG A 61 -14.54 16.18 8.45
C ARG A 61 -15.23 17.45 8.91
N ARG A 62 -15.79 18.22 7.96
CA ARG A 62 -16.80 19.23 8.26
C ARG A 62 -17.84 18.56 9.17
N LYS A 63 -17.93 18.99 10.43
CA LYS A 63 -19.09 18.67 11.26
C LYS A 63 -20.30 19.11 10.45
N LYS A 64 -21.20 18.17 10.14
CA LYS A 64 -22.47 18.48 9.50
C LYS A 64 -23.15 19.51 10.42
N PRO A 65 -23.48 20.72 9.96
CA PRO A 65 -24.19 21.67 10.81
C PRO A 65 -25.50 21.01 11.22
N GLU A 66 -25.70 20.84 12.53
CA GLU A 66 -27.03 20.54 13.06
C GLU A 66 -27.90 21.72 12.71
N VAL A 67 -28.81 21.50 11.76
CA VAL A 67 -29.85 22.46 11.42
C VAL A 67 -30.87 22.36 12.55
N VAL A 68 -30.87 23.36 13.43
CA VAL A 68 -31.90 23.59 14.45
C VAL A 68 -33.02 24.41 13.80
#